data_AF-A0A9W8WS52-F1
#
_entry.id   AF-A0A9W8WS52-F1
#
_cell.length_a   1.000
_cell.length_b   1.000
_cell.length_c   1.000
_cell.angle_alpha   90.00
_cell.angle_beta   90.00
_cell.angle_gamma   90.00
#
_symmetry.space_group_name_H-M   'P 1'
#
loop_
_entity.id
_entity.type
_entity.pdbx_description
1 polymer ?
#
loop_
_entity_poly.entity_id
_entity_poly.type
_entity_poly.pdbx_seq_one_letter_code
_entity_poly.pdbx_strand_id
1 'polypeptide(L)'
;MIVNPGVPQRPPQKRSTTPFLNPFTPTWNDKVPEDTLIISGVADSTQSRATVGYKGVNKGRRPHELVVGHKSSAAVIAHEMGHVMGMVHEHNRNDRDNYVRFNCHNVRGFDDALGRATSMRIPPAEAQRRPCEDREFATQYGFDSPAFIENELLSSEPGRWGALDEPGSYDVDSIMHYASYAFGDLDACLASRDHCPLLRIEKDKQGSEIGTRLIGMHKRPSSGDVAWVKKNYCWLADADCKQ
;
A
#
# COMPACT_ATOMS: atom_id res chain seq x y z
N MET A 1 -63.33 -13.36 -21.32
CA MET A 1 -62.20 -12.60 -21.89
C MET A 1 -61.87 -11.47 -20.93
N ILE A 2 -60.73 -11.56 -20.25
CA ILE A 2 -60.15 -10.42 -19.51
C ILE A 2 -58.75 -10.28 -20.09
N VAL A 3 -58.55 -9.23 -20.89
CA VAL A 3 -57.26 -8.87 -21.47
C VAL A 3 -56.58 -7.98 -20.44
N ASN A 4 -55.47 -8.45 -19.86
CA ASN A 4 -54.70 -7.72 -18.89
C ASN A 4 -53.86 -6.66 -19.64
N PRO A 5 -54.04 -5.34 -19.41
CA PRO A 5 -53.27 -4.33 -20.12
C PRO A 5 -51.83 -4.36 -19.60
N GLY A 6 -50.88 -4.52 -20.53
CA GLY A 6 -49.47 -4.68 -20.23
C GLY A 6 -48.92 -3.57 -19.33
N VAL A 7 -48.18 -3.97 -18.30
CA VAL A 7 -47.29 -3.10 -17.54
C VAL A 7 -46.29 -2.48 -18.51
N PRO A 8 -46.11 -1.15 -18.56
CA PRO A 8 -45.08 -0.54 -19.38
C PRO A 8 -43.72 -1.05 -18.91
N GLN A 9 -43.00 -1.77 -19.78
CA GLN A 9 -41.62 -2.11 -19.48
C GLN A 9 -40.82 -0.82 -19.34
N ARG A 10 -40.19 -0.64 -18.17
CA ARG A 10 -39.23 0.43 -17.92
C ARG A 10 -38.17 0.39 -19.03
N PRO A 11 -37.78 1.53 -19.61
CA PRO A 11 -36.68 1.55 -20.57
C PRO A 11 -35.43 0.93 -19.91
N PRO A 12 -34.60 0.19 -20.66
CA PRO A 12 -33.39 -0.42 -20.11
C PRO A 12 -32.55 0.68 -19.46
N GLN A 13 -32.27 0.52 -18.17
CA GLN A 13 -31.36 1.41 -17.45
C GLN A 13 -30.04 1.45 -18.24
N LYS A 14 -29.52 2.67 -18.48
CA LYS A 14 -28.22 2.89 -19.13
C LYS A 14 -27.19 1.96 -18.48
N ARG A 15 -26.80 0.90 -19.19
CA ARG A 15 -25.75 -0.02 -18.74
C ARG A 15 -24.47 0.80 -18.53
N SER A 16 -23.81 0.60 -17.40
CA SER A 16 -22.52 1.23 -17.09
C SER A 16 -21.55 1.03 -18.27
N THR A 17 -21.29 2.09 -19.03
CA THR A 17 -20.30 2.12 -20.11
C THR A 17 -18.95 2.46 -19.52
N THR A 18 -18.38 1.56 -18.70
CA THR A 18 -16.97 1.73 -18.29
C THR A 18 -16.12 1.33 -19.49
N PRO A 19 -15.37 2.24 -20.13
CA PRO A 19 -14.74 1.99 -21.44
C PRO A 19 -13.69 0.86 -21.42
N PHE A 20 -13.22 0.49 -20.22
CA PHE A 20 -12.22 -0.54 -19.96
C PHE A 20 -12.79 -1.97 -19.93
N LEU A 21 -14.11 -2.12 -19.77
CA LEU A 21 -14.77 -3.42 -19.73
C LEU A 21 -15.59 -3.64 -20.99
N ASN A 22 -15.66 -4.90 -21.40
CA ASN A 22 -16.52 -5.30 -22.50
C ASN A 22 -18.00 -4.98 -22.13
N PRO A 23 -18.78 -4.33 -23.01
CA PRO A 23 -20.16 -3.95 -22.70
C PRO A 23 -21.13 -5.15 -22.61
N PHE A 24 -20.70 -6.33 -23.06
CA PHE A 24 -21.48 -7.56 -23.11
C PHE A 24 -20.97 -8.64 -22.14
N THR A 25 -19.71 -8.57 -21.71
CA THR A 25 -19.09 -9.54 -20.80
C THR A 25 -18.34 -8.82 -19.67
N PRO A 26 -18.16 -9.45 -18.49
CA PRO A 26 -17.42 -8.85 -17.38
C PRO A 26 -15.88 -8.83 -17.57
N THR A 27 -15.40 -8.95 -18.81
CA THR A 27 -13.98 -9.08 -19.17
C THR A 27 -13.41 -7.73 -19.64
N TRP A 28 -12.09 -7.67 -19.76
CA TRP A 28 -11.39 -6.51 -20.34
C TRP A 28 -11.91 -6.20 -21.76
N ASN A 29 -11.87 -4.92 -22.14
CA ASN A 29 -12.16 -4.50 -23.50
C ASN A 29 -10.91 -4.69 -24.37
N ASP A 30 -10.92 -5.69 -25.26
CA ASP A 30 -9.79 -6.03 -26.14
C ASP A 30 -9.35 -4.88 -27.08
N LYS A 31 -10.12 -3.79 -27.17
CA LYS A 31 -9.73 -2.57 -27.91
C LYS A 31 -8.87 -1.60 -27.09
N VAL A 32 -8.71 -1.84 -25.80
CA VAL A 32 -7.89 -1.04 -24.89
C VAL A 32 -6.64 -1.86 -24.56
N PRO A 33 -5.43 -1.29 -24.70
CA PRO A 33 -4.19 -1.99 -24.30
C PRO A 33 -4.29 -2.51 -22.87
N GLU A 34 -3.88 -3.77 -22.65
CA GLU A 34 -4.07 -4.45 -21.36
C GLU A 34 -3.34 -3.78 -20.19
N ASP A 35 -2.26 -3.05 -20.48
CA ASP A 35 -1.42 -2.29 -19.56
C ASP A 35 -1.90 -0.85 -19.33
N THR A 36 -3.10 -0.50 -19.82
CA THR A 36 -3.67 0.84 -19.62
C THR A 36 -3.96 1.11 -18.14
N LEU A 37 -3.39 2.20 -17.61
CA LEU A 37 -3.72 2.72 -16.29
C LEU A 37 -5.13 3.34 -16.27
N ILE A 38 -6.00 2.81 -15.43
CA ILE A 38 -7.32 3.38 -15.16
C ILE A 38 -7.19 4.46 -14.09
N ILE A 39 -7.52 5.71 -14.43
CA ILE A 39 -7.60 6.81 -13.44
C ILE A 39 -9.07 7.14 -13.16
N SER A 40 -9.48 7.13 -11.89
CA SER A 40 -10.84 7.50 -11.48
C SER A 40 -10.84 8.43 -10.27
N GLY A 41 -11.86 9.29 -10.18
CA GLY A 41 -12.02 10.27 -9.11
C GLY A 41 -13.06 9.84 -8.07
N VAL A 42 -12.79 10.14 -6.79
CA VAL A 42 -13.75 9.98 -5.68
C VAL A 42 -14.04 11.36 -5.08
N ALA A 43 -15.30 11.77 -5.17
CA ALA A 43 -15.77 13.02 -4.59
C ALA A 43 -15.62 13.01 -3.06
N ASP A 44 -15.29 14.17 -2.50
CA ASP A 44 -15.19 14.40 -1.05
C ASP A 44 -14.19 13.53 -0.26
N SER A 45 -13.32 12.78 -0.94
CA SER A 45 -12.26 11.97 -0.30
C SER A 45 -10.92 12.70 -0.26
N THR A 46 -10.23 12.61 0.88
CA THR A 46 -8.80 12.96 1.02
C THR A 46 -7.87 11.78 0.74
N GLN A 47 -8.41 10.56 0.67
CA GLN A 47 -7.67 9.33 0.42
C GLN A 47 -7.63 9.04 -1.08
N SER A 48 -6.47 8.54 -1.52
CA SER A 48 -6.25 7.96 -2.83
C SER A 48 -5.74 6.53 -2.65
N ARG A 49 -5.78 5.72 -3.71
CA ARG A 49 -5.24 4.37 -3.70
C ARG A 49 -4.80 3.96 -5.10
N ALA A 50 -3.77 3.14 -5.19
CA ALA A 50 -3.32 2.57 -6.46
C ALA A 50 -3.04 1.07 -6.36
N THR A 51 -3.06 0.41 -7.51
CA THR A 51 -2.38 -0.89 -7.65
C THR A 51 -0.88 -0.68 -7.68
N VAL A 52 -0.11 -1.60 -7.08
CA VAL A 52 1.34 -1.63 -7.22
C VAL A 52 1.69 -2.24 -8.58
N GLY A 53 1.99 -1.38 -9.56
CA GLY A 53 2.23 -1.76 -10.95
C GLY A 53 1.05 -2.46 -11.61
N TYR A 54 1.29 -3.01 -12.80
CA TYR A 54 0.34 -3.83 -13.53
C TYR A 54 0.25 -5.25 -12.95
N LYS A 55 -0.96 -5.72 -12.67
CA LYS A 55 -1.24 -7.03 -12.05
C LYS A 55 -1.56 -8.15 -13.05
N GLY A 56 -1.73 -7.85 -14.35
CA GLY A 56 -2.19 -8.84 -15.33
C GLY A 56 -3.72 -8.91 -15.43
N VAL A 57 -4.27 -8.99 -16.64
CA VAL A 57 -5.73 -9.04 -16.90
C VAL A 57 -6.43 -10.24 -16.25
N ASN A 58 -5.73 -11.37 -16.07
CA ASN A 58 -6.28 -12.56 -15.42
C ASN A 58 -6.45 -12.40 -13.90
N LYS A 59 -5.91 -11.33 -13.31
CA LYS A 59 -6.00 -11.05 -11.86
C LYS A 59 -7.09 -10.04 -11.49
N GLY A 60 -7.91 -9.61 -12.45
CA GLY A 60 -9.13 -8.85 -12.16
C GLY A 60 -9.54 -7.87 -13.25
N ARG A 61 -10.68 -7.21 -13.01
CA ARG A 61 -11.30 -6.23 -13.94
C ARG A 61 -10.55 -4.89 -14.03
N ARG A 62 -9.57 -4.66 -13.17
CA ARG A 62 -8.83 -3.40 -13.01
C ARG A 62 -7.36 -3.72 -12.70
N PRO A 63 -6.61 -4.23 -13.69
CA PRO A 63 -5.27 -4.76 -13.46
C PRO A 63 -4.22 -3.66 -13.21
N HIS A 64 -4.53 -2.41 -13.55
CA HIS A 64 -3.72 -1.22 -13.25
C HIS A 64 -4.66 -0.03 -12.99
N GLU A 65 -4.72 0.44 -11.75
CA GLU A 65 -5.67 1.47 -11.33
C GLU A 65 -5.01 2.50 -10.40
N LEU A 66 -5.38 3.76 -10.61
CA LEU A 66 -5.20 4.88 -9.69
C LEU A 66 -6.57 5.50 -9.38
N VAL A 67 -6.91 5.55 -8.10
CA VAL A 67 -8.12 6.23 -7.61
C VAL A 67 -7.69 7.47 -6.85
N VAL A 68 -8.16 8.63 -7.29
CA VAL A 68 -7.79 9.93 -6.76
C VAL A 68 -8.94 10.53 -5.96
N GLY A 69 -8.71 10.79 -4.67
CA GLY A 69 -9.63 11.60 -3.88
C GLY A 69 -9.57 13.06 -4.31
N HIS A 70 -10.71 13.70 -4.54
CA HIS A 70 -10.73 15.11 -4.99
C HIS A 70 -10.15 16.11 -3.99
N LYS A 71 -10.03 15.72 -2.70
CA LYS A 71 -9.40 16.51 -1.64
C LYS A 71 -8.02 15.96 -1.24
N SER A 72 -7.47 14.99 -1.99
CA SER A 72 -6.13 14.47 -1.75
C SER A 72 -5.07 15.53 -2.01
N SER A 73 -4.04 15.55 -1.17
CA SER A 73 -2.89 16.42 -1.39
C SER A 73 -2.03 15.92 -2.56
N ALA A 74 -1.23 16.81 -3.15
CA ALA A 74 -0.25 16.42 -4.16
C ALA A 74 0.74 15.35 -3.66
N ALA A 75 1.07 15.36 -2.36
CA ALA A 75 1.94 14.35 -1.75
C ALA A 75 1.30 12.96 -1.77
N VAL A 76 0.01 12.86 -1.41
CA VAL A 76 -0.74 11.60 -1.46
C VAL A 76 -0.83 11.09 -2.89
N ILE A 77 -1.14 11.97 -3.86
CA ILE A 77 -1.21 11.57 -5.27
C ILE A 77 0.17 11.11 -5.78
N ALA A 78 1.25 11.78 -5.38
CA ALA A 78 2.62 11.39 -5.75
C ALA A 78 3.01 10.02 -5.15
N HIS A 79 2.61 9.73 -3.92
CA HIS A 79 2.77 8.41 -3.29
C HIS A 79 2.04 7.33 -4.08
N GLU A 80 0.77 7.53 -4.43
CA GLU A 80 0.01 6.58 -5.25
C GLU A 80 0.60 6.43 -6.65
N MET A 81 1.18 7.48 -7.22
CA MET A 81 1.91 7.38 -8.49
C MET A 81 3.16 6.50 -8.35
N GLY A 82 3.86 6.55 -7.21
CA GLY A 82 4.93 5.61 -6.87
C GLY A 82 4.44 4.16 -6.95
N HIS A 83 3.29 3.86 -6.33
CA HIS A 83 2.65 2.55 -6.46
C HIS A 83 2.30 2.19 -7.90
N VAL A 84 1.71 3.11 -8.68
CA VAL A 84 1.44 2.88 -10.12
C VAL A 84 2.71 2.47 -10.88
N MET A 85 3.85 3.07 -10.55
CA MET A 85 5.18 2.76 -11.11
C MET A 85 5.83 1.51 -10.48
N GLY A 86 5.15 0.81 -9.59
CA GLY A 86 5.63 -0.45 -9.00
C GLY A 86 6.42 -0.31 -7.71
N MET A 87 6.51 0.89 -7.13
CA MET A 87 7.13 1.08 -5.81
C MET A 87 6.20 0.54 -4.71
N VAL A 88 6.79 -0.03 -3.67
CA VAL A 88 6.10 -0.49 -2.46
C VAL A 88 6.46 0.43 -1.31
N HIS A 89 5.82 0.27 -0.15
CA HIS A 89 6.28 1.05 1.00
C HIS A 89 7.69 0.64 1.40
N GLU A 90 8.53 1.64 1.67
CA GLU A 90 9.94 1.43 1.98
C GLU A 90 10.15 0.58 3.24
N HIS A 91 9.27 0.73 4.23
CA HIS A 91 9.31 -0.07 5.46
C HIS A 91 8.82 -1.51 5.29
N ASN A 92 8.45 -1.96 4.09
CA ASN A 92 8.15 -3.38 3.82
C ASN A 92 9.34 -4.15 3.22
N ARG A 93 10.48 -3.49 2.97
CA ARG A 93 11.73 -4.13 2.49
C ARG A 93 12.23 -5.22 3.44
N ASN A 94 12.95 -6.21 2.90
CA ASN A 94 13.53 -7.32 3.66
C ASN A 94 14.68 -6.90 4.57
N ASP A 95 15.38 -5.82 4.22
CA ASP A 95 16.52 -5.32 4.99
C ASP A 95 16.15 -4.21 5.97
N ARG A 96 14.85 -3.89 6.10
CA ARG A 96 14.35 -2.74 6.87
C ARG A 96 14.81 -2.75 8.33
N ASP A 97 14.95 -3.94 8.95
CA ASP A 97 15.25 -4.06 10.37
C ASP A 97 16.70 -3.60 10.67
N ASN A 98 17.50 -3.33 9.63
CA ASN A 98 18.78 -2.63 9.74
C ASN A 98 18.66 -1.10 9.85
N TYR A 99 17.49 -0.53 9.54
CA TYR A 99 17.27 0.90 9.38
C TYR A 99 16.12 1.44 10.23
N VAL A 100 15.13 0.61 10.53
CA VAL A 100 13.95 0.97 11.32
C VAL A 100 13.64 -0.05 12.39
N ARG A 101 13.02 0.41 13.47
CA ARG A 101 12.47 -0.39 14.55
C ARG A 101 10.95 -0.34 14.46
N PHE A 102 10.32 -1.49 14.25
CA PHE A 102 8.87 -1.65 14.26
C PHE A 102 8.38 -2.11 15.64
N ASN A 103 7.59 -1.26 16.30
CA ASN A 103 6.97 -1.52 17.58
C ASN A 103 5.49 -1.88 17.36
N CYS A 104 5.24 -3.12 16.98
CA CYS A 104 3.89 -3.62 16.67
C CYS A 104 2.83 -3.30 17.74
N HIS A 105 3.17 -3.37 19.02
CA HIS A 105 2.23 -3.13 20.13
C HIS A 105 1.70 -1.69 20.18
N ASN A 106 2.38 -0.75 19.52
CA ASN A 106 1.95 0.64 19.44
C ASN A 106 0.99 0.90 18.27
N VAL A 107 0.74 -0.10 17.41
CA VAL A 107 -0.27 -0.01 16.36
C VAL A 107 -1.66 -0.07 16.99
N ARG A 108 -2.54 0.83 16.57
CA ARG A 108 -3.91 0.95 17.06
C ARG A 108 -4.65 -0.38 16.88
N GLY A 109 -5.40 -0.75 17.91
CA GLY A 109 -6.18 -1.99 17.93
C GLY A 109 -5.39 -3.22 18.35
N PHE A 110 -4.11 -3.08 18.77
CA PHE A 110 -3.34 -4.22 19.30
C PHE A 110 -4.00 -4.83 20.53
N ASP A 111 -4.38 -4.02 21.53
CA ASP A 111 -5.04 -4.50 22.74
C ASP A 111 -6.39 -5.18 22.45
N ASP A 112 -7.14 -4.65 21.49
CA ASP A 112 -8.40 -5.24 21.05
C ASP A 112 -8.17 -6.59 20.36
N ALA A 113 -7.14 -6.69 19.51
CA ALA A 113 -6.77 -7.93 18.84
C ALA A 113 -6.29 -8.98 19.85
N LEU A 114 -5.48 -8.58 20.82
CA LEU A 114 -5.03 -9.41 21.94
C LEU A 114 -6.22 -9.91 22.76
N GLY A 115 -7.19 -9.05 23.06
CA GLY A 115 -8.42 -9.40 23.78
C GLY A 115 -9.27 -10.42 23.01
N ARG A 116 -9.43 -10.24 21.69
CA ARG A 116 -10.15 -11.19 20.82
C ARG A 116 -9.42 -12.53 20.69
N ALA A 117 -8.09 -12.52 20.54
CA ALA A 117 -7.31 -13.76 20.48
C ALA A 117 -7.39 -14.53 21.81
N THR A 118 -7.26 -13.82 22.93
CA THR A 118 -7.34 -14.42 24.27
C THR A 118 -8.73 -14.98 24.56
N SER A 119 -9.81 -14.31 24.14
CA SER A 119 -11.18 -14.82 24.32
C SER A 119 -11.44 -16.10 23.53
N MET A 120 -10.69 -16.31 22.44
CA MET A 120 -10.67 -17.54 21.65
C MET A 120 -9.72 -18.61 22.20
N ARG A 121 -9.19 -18.44 23.43
CA ARG A 121 -8.28 -19.35 24.12
C ARG A 121 -6.92 -19.55 23.44
N ILE A 122 -6.48 -18.57 22.64
CA ILE A 122 -5.10 -18.54 22.16
C ILE A 122 -4.18 -18.28 23.37
N PRO A 123 -3.08 -19.02 23.54
CA PRO A 123 -2.12 -18.78 24.63
C PRO A 123 -1.61 -17.33 24.63
N PRO A 124 -1.45 -16.67 25.79
CA PRO A 124 -1.05 -15.26 25.84
C PRO A 124 0.23 -14.92 25.07
N ALA A 125 1.25 -15.78 25.16
CA ALA A 125 2.50 -15.59 24.41
C ALA A 125 2.29 -15.63 22.89
N GLU A 126 1.38 -16.48 22.42
CA GLU A 126 1.03 -16.56 21.01
C GLU A 126 0.15 -15.38 20.58
N ALA A 127 -0.80 -14.98 21.44
CA ALA A 127 -1.71 -13.86 21.20
C ALA A 127 -0.98 -12.49 21.16
N GLN A 128 0.15 -12.36 21.85
CA GLN A 128 1.01 -11.16 21.76
C GLN A 128 1.88 -11.16 20.50
N ARG A 129 2.42 -12.32 20.11
CA ARG A 129 3.40 -12.44 19.02
C ARG A 129 2.75 -12.48 17.64
N ARG A 130 1.75 -13.35 17.44
CA ARG A 130 1.19 -13.63 16.11
C ARG A 130 0.57 -12.41 15.41
N PRO A 131 -0.13 -11.48 16.09
CA PRO A 131 -0.59 -10.27 15.41
C PRO A 131 0.54 -9.48 14.75
N CYS A 132 1.78 -9.60 15.20
CA CYS A 132 2.91 -8.84 14.68
C CYS A 132 3.65 -9.52 13.53
N GLU A 133 3.52 -10.84 13.41
CA GLU A 133 4.34 -11.67 12.51
C GLU A 133 3.50 -12.42 11.46
N ASP A 134 2.22 -12.64 11.73
CA ASP A 134 1.33 -13.48 10.93
C ASP A 134 0.18 -12.65 10.37
N ARG A 135 0.24 -12.39 9.05
CA ARG A 135 -0.76 -11.60 8.31
C ARG A 135 -2.16 -12.21 8.40
N GLU A 136 -2.28 -13.53 8.30
CA GLU A 136 -3.59 -14.20 8.32
C GLU A 136 -4.21 -14.08 9.71
N PHE A 137 -3.39 -14.28 10.75
CA PHE A 137 -3.83 -14.08 12.13
C PHE A 137 -4.23 -12.63 12.41
N ALA A 138 -3.38 -11.66 12.05
CA ALA A 138 -3.69 -10.25 12.24
C ALA A 138 -4.99 -9.84 11.53
N THR A 139 -5.20 -10.34 10.30
CA THR A 139 -6.43 -10.10 9.53
C THR A 139 -7.65 -10.74 10.20
N GLN A 140 -7.54 -12.01 10.64
CA GLN A 140 -8.61 -12.75 11.31
C GLN A 140 -9.11 -12.02 12.56
N TYR A 141 -8.19 -11.40 13.30
CA TYR A 141 -8.48 -10.68 14.52
C TYR A 141 -8.59 -9.16 14.31
N GLY A 142 -8.71 -8.67 13.07
CA GLY A 142 -9.00 -7.27 12.76
C GLY A 142 -7.94 -6.29 13.27
N PHE A 143 -6.66 -6.62 13.05
CA PHE A 143 -5.52 -5.81 13.46
C PHE A 143 -4.77 -5.27 12.23
N ASP A 144 -4.39 -3.99 12.26
CA ASP A 144 -3.82 -3.26 11.12
C ASP A 144 -2.30 -3.48 10.92
N SER A 145 -1.66 -4.34 11.72
CA SER A 145 -0.25 -4.68 11.53
C SER A 145 0.14 -5.25 10.16
N PRO A 146 -0.74 -5.87 9.34
CA PRO A 146 -0.35 -6.31 8.01
C PRO A 146 0.27 -5.22 7.15
N ALA A 147 -0.10 -3.95 7.37
CA ALA A 147 0.51 -2.79 6.70
C ALA A 147 2.02 -2.62 7.01
N PHE A 148 2.51 -3.28 8.06
CA PHE A 148 3.89 -3.23 8.54
C PHE A 148 4.59 -4.59 8.47
N ILE A 149 3.93 -5.67 8.04
CA ILE A 149 4.59 -6.97 7.92
C ILE A 149 5.56 -6.92 6.74
N GLU A 150 6.77 -7.48 6.91
CA GLU A 150 7.75 -7.55 5.83
C GLU A 150 7.12 -8.22 4.61
N ASN A 151 7.39 -7.64 3.44
CA ASN A 151 6.91 -8.18 2.18
C ASN A 151 5.39 -8.40 2.12
N GLU A 152 4.61 -7.42 2.56
CA GLU A 152 3.15 -7.44 2.50
C GLU A 152 2.58 -7.93 1.15
N LEU A 153 3.31 -7.72 0.04
CA LEU A 153 2.94 -8.19 -1.30
C LEU A 153 3.56 -9.54 -1.73
N LEU A 154 4.65 -10.03 -1.10
CA LEU A 154 5.18 -11.38 -1.38
C LEU A 154 4.22 -12.47 -0.91
N SER A 155 3.38 -12.22 0.10
CA SER A 155 2.34 -13.19 0.49
C SER A 155 1.33 -13.43 -0.64
N SER A 156 1.20 -12.50 -1.59
CA SER A 156 0.35 -12.67 -2.78
C SER A 156 1.11 -13.09 -4.03
N GLU A 157 2.40 -12.73 -4.18
CA GLU A 157 3.18 -13.01 -5.40
C GLU A 157 4.69 -13.25 -5.08
N PRO A 158 5.07 -14.45 -4.62
CA PRO A 158 6.46 -14.77 -4.29
C PRO A 158 7.39 -14.64 -5.50
N GLY A 159 8.54 -13.98 -5.35
CA GLY A 159 9.61 -13.93 -6.36
C GLY A 159 9.57 -12.76 -7.35
N ARG A 160 8.47 -12.00 -7.43
CA ARG A 160 8.42 -10.77 -8.27
C ARG A 160 9.30 -9.64 -7.73
N TRP A 161 9.61 -9.66 -6.43
CA TRP A 161 10.16 -8.51 -5.70
C TRP A 161 11.66 -8.57 -5.39
N GLY A 162 12.30 -9.74 -5.50
CA GLY A 162 13.75 -9.85 -5.26
C GLY A 162 14.60 -9.02 -6.24
N ALA A 163 14.02 -8.59 -7.37
CA ALA A 163 14.66 -7.70 -8.34
C ALA A 163 14.51 -6.20 -8.01
N LEU A 164 13.60 -5.82 -7.11
CA LEU A 164 13.27 -4.43 -6.79
C LEU A 164 13.80 -3.97 -5.42
N ASP A 165 14.15 -4.92 -4.55
CA ASP A 165 14.73 -4.71 -3.23
C ASP A 165 16.28 -4.77 -3.31
N GLU A 166 16.90 -3.71 -3.83
CA GLU A 166 18.36 -3.62 -3.93
C GLU A 166 19.00 -3.45 -2.55
N PRO A 167 19.86 -4.37 -2.08
CA PRO A 167 20.44 -4.28 -0.73
C PRO A 167 21.23 -2.98 -0.53
N GLY A 168 21.04 -2.33 0.62
CA GLY A 168 21.81 -1.12 0.96
C GLY A 168 21.25 0.18 0.38
N SER A 169 20.13 0.13 -0.35
CA SER A 169 19.48 1.31 -0.95
C SER A 169 18.33 1.88 -0.10
N TYR A 170 18.18 1.46 1.17
CA TYR A 170 17.06 1.85 2.01
C TYR A 170 16.97 3.37 2.17
N ASP A 171 15.85 3.95 1.75
CA ASP A 171 15.64 5.39 1.72
C ASP A 171 14.58 5.82 2.73
N VAL A 172 15.02 6.13 3.95
CA VAL A 172 14.14 6.64 5.02
C VAL A 172 13.45 7.95 4.66
N ASP A 173 13.93 8.68 3.66
CA ASP A 173 13.36 9.93 3.17
C ASP A 173 12.40 9.73 1.99
N SER A 174 12.19 8.48 1.55
CA SER A 174 11.27 8.11 0.48
C SER A 174 9.84 8.58 0.77
N ILE A 175 9.15 9.09 -0.26
CA ILE A 175 7.72 9.36 -0.19
C ILE A 175 6.88 8.11 0.09
N MET A 176 7.46 6.92 -0.15
CA MET A 176 6.85 5.62 0.11
C MET A 176 7.03 5.14 1.54
N HIS A 177 7.78 5.86 2.38
CA HIS A 177 8.01 5.48 3.77
C HIS A 177 6.91 6.01 4.69
N TYR A 178 6.41 5.16 5.60
CA TYR A 178 5.47 5.60 6.63
C TYR A 178 6.12 6.52 7.67
N ALA A 179 5.35 7.52 8.14
CA ALA A 179 5.76 8.32 9.28
C ALA A 179 5.74 7.49 10.58
N SER A 180 6.47 7.92 11.60
CA SER A 180 6.62 7.20 12.87
C SER A 180 5.30 6.88 13.59
N TYR A 181 4.30 7.74 13.41
CA TYR A 181 2.99 7.65 14.04
C TYR A 181 1.93 6.95 13.16
N ALA A 182 2.31 6.44 11.99
CA ALA A 182 1.38 5.77 11.09
C ALA A 182 0.67 4.62 11.83
N PHE A 183 -0.67 4.58 11.75
CA PHE A 183 -1.51 3.62 12.45
C PHE A 183 -1.37 3.60 13.99
N GLY A 184 -0.69 4.57 14.61
CA GLY A 184 -0.53 4.66 16.06
C GLY A 184 -1.42 5.72 16.71
N ASP A 185 -1.10 6.01 17.97
CA ASP A 185 -1.56 7.22 18.66
C ASP A 185 -0.57 8.36 18.37
N LEU A 186 -1.04 9.39 17.66
CA LEU A 186 -0.21 10.52 17.25
C LEU A 186 0.31 11.30 18.46
N ASP A 187 -0.55 11.61 19.42
CA ASP A 187 -0.21 12.46 20.55
C ASP A 187 0.73 11.72 21.50
N ALA A 188 0.49 10.43 21.76
CA ALA A 188 1.37 9.61 22.56
C ALA A 188 2.75 9.42 21.92
N CYS A 189 2.81 9.16 20.60
CA CYS A 189 4.06 9.02 19.85
C CYS A 189 4.88 10.31 19.83
N LEU A 190 4.24 11.47 19.66
CA LEU A 190 4.93 12.76 19.68
C LEU A 190 5.35 13.17 21.10
N ALA A 191 4.61 12.77 22.14
CA ALA A 191 4.98 13.01 23.53
C ALA A 191 6.16 12.12 23.97
N SER A 192 6.17 10.86 23.55
CA SER A 192 7.29 9.95 23.74
C SER A 192 7.38 8.96 22.58
N ARG A 193 8.60 8.89 22.01
CA ARG A 193 8.93 8.00 20.90
C ARG A 193 8.67 6.52 21.18
N ASP A 194 8.65 6.12 22.46
CA ASP A 194 8.39 4.75 22.86
C ASP A 194 6.97 4.29 22.52
N HIS A 195 6.05 5.22 22.23
CA HIS A 195 4.69 4.94 21.76
C HIS A 195 4.56 5.01 20.23
N CYS A 196 5.64 5.20 19.48
CA CYS A 196 5.58 5.22 18.02
C CYS A 196 5.63 3.78 17.48
N PRO A 197 4.74 3.43 16.52
CA PRO A 197 4.83 2.18 15.78
C PRO A 197 6.13 2.00 15.00
N LEU A 198 6.73 3.08 14.51
CA LEU A 198 7.91 2.99 13.65
C LEU A 198 8.94 4.04 14.04
N LEU A 199 10.21 3.68 14.12
CA LEU A 199 11.30 4.60 14.43
C LEU A 199 12.49 4.31 13.53
N ARG A 200 13.23 5.35 13.13
CA ARG A 200 14.52 5.19 12.46
C ARG A 200 15.57 4.76 13.48
N ILE A 201 16.41 3.81 13.13
CA ILE A 201 17.61 3.42 13.88
C ILE A 201 18.73 4.40 13.58
N GLU A 202 19.38 4.92 14.62
CA GLU A 202 20.60 5.72 14.51
C GLU A 202 21.81 4.82 14.82
N LYS A 203 22.81 4.87 13.95
CA LYS A 203 24.05 4.09 14.07
C LYS A 203 25.26 5.02 14.17
N ASP A 204 26.27 4.61 14.93
CA ASP A 204 27.57 5.27 14.92
C ASP A 204 28.38 4.95 13.65
N LYS A 205 29.61 5.45 13.57
CA LYS A 205 30.51 5.22 12.43
C LYS A 205 30.93 3.75 12.28
N GLN A 206 30.80 2.96 13.33
CA GLN A 206 31.12 1.54 13.40
C GLN A 206 29.89 0.67 13.08
N GLY A 207 28.72 1.28 12.87
CA GLY A 207 27.47 0.60 12.55
C GLY A 207 26.69 0.10 13.78
N SER A 208 27.14 0.43 14.98
CA SER A 208 26.46 0.06 16.22
C SER A 208 25.27 0.99 16.46
N GLU A 209 24.13 0.43 16.87
CA GLU A 209 22.94 1.22 17.21
C GLU A 209 23.22 2.08 18.45
N ILE A 210 23.04 3.39 18.29
CA ILE A 210 23.22 4.40 19.34
C ILE A 210 21.91 5.04 19.78
N GLY A 211 20.81 4.72 19.10
CA GLY A 211 19.50 5.23 19.44
C GLY A 211 18.51 5.12 18.29
N THR A 212 17.42 5.84 18.43
CA THR A 212 16.39 5.95 17.39
C THR A 212 15.99 7.41 17.15
N ARG A 213 15.23 7.68 16.08
CA ARG A 213 14.66 9.00 15.78
C ARG A 213 13.28 8.86 15.13
N LEU A 214 12.45 9.90 15.28
CA LEU A 214 11.20 10.01 14.54
C LEU A 214 11.45 10.14 13.03
N ILE A 215 10.56 9.53 12.26
CA ILE A 215 10.43 9.65 10.82
C ILE A 215 9.22 10.53 10.55
N GLY A 216 9.44 11.65 9.86
CA GLY A 216 8.37 12.57 9.49
C GLY A 216 7.54 12.05 8.30
N MET A 217 6.40 12.68 8.06
CA MET A 217 5.65 12.45 6.82
C MET A 217 6.32 13.19 5.67
N HIS A 218 6.81 12.43 4.69
CA HIS A 218 7.45 12.98 3.49
C HIS A 218 6.40 13.49 2.50
N LYS A 219 6.61 14.70 2.00
CA LYS A 219 5.64 15.40 1.14
C LYS A 219 6.04 15.45 -0.32
N ARG A 220 7.21 14.91 -0.66
CA ARG A 220 7.83 14.97 -1.99
C ARG A 220 8.67 13.71 -2.20
N PRO A 221 8.82 13.24 -3.46
CA PRO A 221 9.77 12.19 -3.77
C PRO A 221 11.19 12.57 -3.36
N SER A 222 11.91 11.61 -2.78
CA SER A 222 13.31 11.74 -2.44
C SER A 222 14.20 11.61 -3.68
N SER A 223 15.51 11.79 -3.50
CA SER A 223 16.47 11.44 -4.55
C SER A 223 16.50 9.93 -4.84
N GLY A 224 16.26 9.08 -3.83
CA GLY A 224 16.18 7.63 -4.00
C GLY A 224 14.97 7.21 -4.83
N ASP A 225 13.80 7.82 -4.58
CA ASP A 225 12.59 7.61 -5.37
C ASP A 225 12.82 7.94 -6.85
N VAL A 226 13.43 9.10 -7.12
CA VAL A 226 13.75 9.53 -8.49
C VAL A 226 14.79 8.62 -9.15
N ALA A 227 15.81 8.20 -8.40
CA ALA A 227 16.82 7.28 -8.89
C ALA A 227 16.22 5.91 -9.25
N TRP A 228 15.33 5.39 -8.40
CA TRP A 228 14.61 4.15 -8.63
C TRP A 228 13.77 4.25 -9.92
N VAL A 229 13.02 5.33 -10.12
CA VAL A 229 12.22 5.52 -11.35
C VAL A 229 13.12 5.57 -12.58
N LYS A 230 14.19 6.36 -12.55
CA LYS A 230 15.14 6.47 -13.67
C LYS A 230 15.86 5.16 -14.00
N LYS A 231 16.08 4.30 -13.00
CA LYS A 231 16.69 2.99 -13.18
C LYS A 231 15.74 2.00 -13.88
N ASN A 232 14.45 2.07 -13.58
CA ASN A 232 13.45 1.10 -14.03
C ASN A 232 12.65 1.55 -15.27
N TYR A 233 12.61 2.85 -15.53
CA TYR A 233 11.81 3.43 -16.60
C TYR A 233 12.64 4.36 -17.48
N CYS A 234 12.39 4.22 -18.79
CA CYS A 234 12.80 5.17 -19.79
C CYS A 234 12.42 6.61 -19.44
N TRP A 235 13.35 7.55 -19.64
CA TRP A 235 13.12 8.96 -19.38
C TRP A 235 13.83 9.84 -20.41
N LEU A 236 13.39 11.09 -20.56
CA LEU A 236 13.70 11.95 -21.71
C LEU A 236 15.19 12.24 -21.97
N ALA A 237 16.08 12.09 -20.99
CA ALA A 237 17.52 12.28 -21.17
C ALA A 237 18.32 10.96 -21.14
N ASP A 238 17.63 9.83 -21.18
CA ASP A 238 18.25 8.52 -21.33
C ASP A 238 18.53 8.25 -22.81
N ALA A 239 19.81 8.31 -23.19
CA ALA A 239 20.25 8.10 -24.57
C ALA A 239 20.05 6.65 -25.05
N ASP A 240 19.92 5.69 -24.12
CA ASP A 240 19.77 4.26 -24.42
C ASP A 240 18.30 3.82 -24.49
N CYS A 241 17.37 4.70 -24.12
CA CYS A 241 15.95 4.44 -24.28
C CYS A 241 15.52 4.57 -25.75
N LYS A 242 15.41 3.44 -26.44
CA LYS A 242 14.73 3.37 -27.74
C LYS A 242 13.22 3.25 -27.51
N GLN A 243 12.48 4.30 -27.90
CA GLN A 243 11.02 4.31 -27.97
C GLN A 243 10.49 3.31 -29.00
#